data_AF-A0A117MTT7-F1
#
_entry.id   AF-A0A117MTT7-F1
#
_cell.length_a   1.000
_cell.length_b   1.000
_cell.length_c   1.000
_cell.angle_alpha   90.00
_cell.angle_beta   90.00
_cell.angle_gamma   90.00
#
_symmetry.space_group_name_H-M   'P 1'
#
loop_
_entity.id
_entity.type
_entity.pdbx_description
1 polymer ?
#
loop_
_entity_poly.entity_id
_entity_poly.type
_entity_poly.pdbx_seq_one_letter_code
_entity_poly.pdbx_strand_id
1 'polypeptide(L)'
;MARFETFARDLQMATADLAPAAINQELAKFARGALRDAIAGGEASSIYTKYVNGREGAEEETVEAPGPIVYDFSYWQPILAFTLAELEKRSPRRSGDYIASHVVMAGSQVMRADAEIAAGEEVSVVATVPYARKIESGFQRVSTGEAVFQDVRRKVQSQFGRAVDVRFRMVYIPNGYVLKGRFRRGYKPFARTKLQRDTQAGARTTYPAIVMNMKAA
;
A
#
# COMPACT_ATOMS: atom_id res chain seq x y z
N MET A 1 22.72 -13.64 -6.37
CA MET A 1 23.73 -13.96 -5.34
C MET A 1 25.16 -13.79 -5.86
N ALA A 2 25.57 -14.41 -6.97
CA ALA A 2 26.95 -14.35 -7.48
C ALA A 2 27.53 -12.93 -7.73
N ARG A 3 26.71 -11.93 -8.09
CA ARG A 3 27.16 -10.55 -8.39
C ARG A 3 27.53 -9.74 -7.13
N PHE A 4 26.89 -10.02 -6.00
CA PHE A 4 27.20 -9.34 -4.73
C PHE A 4 28.48 -9.90 -4.10
N GLU A 5 28.71 -11.22 -4.22
CA GLU A 5 29.94 -11.85 -3.73
C GLU A 5 31.18 -11.40 -4.49
N THR A 6 31.08 -11.21 -5.81
CA THR A 6 32.19 -10.66 -6.62
C THR A 6 32.50 -9.23 -6.23
N PHE A 7 31.48 -8.38 -6.06
CA PHE A 7 31.67 -7.00 -5.60
C PHE A 7 32.31 -6.92 -4.20
N ALA A 8 31.87 -7.75 -3.25
CA ALA A 8 32.45 -7.79 -1.91
C ALA A 8 33.94 -8.18 -1.94
N ARG A 9 34.31 -9.11 -2.82
CA ARG A 9 35.69 -9.57 -3.01
C ARG A 9 36.58 -8.50 -3.66
N ASP A 10 36.04 -7.82 -4.68
CA ASP A 10 36.72 -6.72 -5.36
C ASP A 10 36.92 -5.53 -4.42
N LEU A 11 35.93 -5.22 -3.59
CA LEU A 11 36.01 -4.14 -2.60
C LEU A 11 37.00 -4.49 -1.50
N GLN A 12 37.00 -5.74 -0.99
CA GLN A 12 38.02 -6.23 -0.05
C GLN A 12 39.44 -6.17 -0.63
N MET A 13 39.64 -6.50 -1.90
CA MET A 13 40.95 -6.38 -2.56
C MET A 13 41.36 -4.92 -2.74
N ALA A 14 40.44 -4.05 -3.18
CA ALA A 14 40.72 -2.63 -3.44
C ALA A 14 41.00 -1.82 -2.16
N THR A 15 40.46 -2.27 -1.02
CA THR A 15 40.64 -1.58 0.27
C THR A 15 41.60 -2.30 1.22
N ALA A 16 42.35 -3.31 0.75
CA ALA A 16 43.22 -4.14 1.59
C ALA A 16 44.27 -3.34 2.37
N ASP A 17 44.67 -2.18 1.86
CA ASP A 17 45.67 -1.29 2.47
C ASP A 17 45.05 -0.17 3.35
N LEU A 18 43.72 -0.09 3.47
CA LEU A 18 43.01 0.92 4.25
C LEU A 18 42.57 0.38 5.61
N ALA A 19 42.63 1.24 6.63
CA ALA A 19 42.06 0.91 7.94
C ALA A 19 40.54 0.70 7.82
N PRO A 20 39.96 -0.38 8.38
CA PRO A 20 38.53 -0.68 8.31
C PRO A 20 37.62 0.49 8.72
N ALA A 21 38.04 1.25 9.74
CA ALA A 21 37.31 2.43 10.19
C ALA A 21 37.21 3.55 9.13
N ALA A 22 38.26 3.75 8.33
CA ALA A 22 38.26 4.75 7.26
C ALA A 22 37.33 4.33 6.11
N ILE A 23 37.29 3.04 5.78
CA ILE A 23 36.38 2.47 4.77
C ILE A 23 34.93 2.68 5.20
N ASN A 24 34.60 2.33 6.45
CA ASN A 24 33.24 2.48 6.98
C ASN A 24 32.78 3.95 6.97
N GLN A 25 33.67 4.88 7.35
CA GLN A 25 33.37 6.32 7.30
C GLN A 25 33.11 6.84 5.89
N GLU A 26 33.95 6.47 4.92
CA GLU A 26 33.74 6.89 3.53
C GLU A 26 32.48 6.25 2.93
N LEU A 27 32.17 5.00 3.27
CA LEU A 27 30.93 4.34 2.86
C LEU A 27 29.69 5.04 3.43
N ALA A 28 29.70 5.37 4.72
CA ALA A 28 28.62 6.11 5.38
C ALA A 28 28.42 7.51 4.75
N LYS A 29 29.52 8.22 4.50
CA LYS A 29 29.50 9.54 3.86
C LYS A 29 28.94 9.47 2.44
N PHE A 30 29.38 8.49 1.64
CA PHE A 30 28.87 8.24 0.31
C PHE A 30 27.37 7.93 0.34
N ALA A 31 26.93 7.03 1.23
CA ALA A 31 25.53 6.63 1.37
C ALA A 31 24.62 7.83 1.69
N ARG A 32 25.04 8.71 2.61
CA ARG A 32 24.30 9.95 2.91
C ARG A 32 24.25 10.93 1.74
N GLY A 33 25.36 11.09 1.02
CA GLY A 33 25.42 11.93 -0.17
C GLY A 33 24.42 11.44 -1.23
N ALA A 34 24.50 10.16 -1.56
CA ALA A 34 23.59 9.52 -2.52
C ALA A 34 22.13 9.61 -2.10
N LEU A 35 21.81 9.37 -0.82
CA LEU A 35 20.45 9.51 -0.28
C LEU A 35 19.92 10.94 -0.46
N ARG A 36 20.72 11.94 -0.05
CA ARG A 36 20.33 13.35 -0.15
C ARG A 36 20.09 13.75 -1.61
N ASP A 37 20.97 13.34 -2.51
CA ASP A 37 20.89 13.68 -3.92
C ASP A 37 19.70 12.97 -4.58
N ALA A 38 19.40 11.72 -4.22
CA ALA A 38 18.21 10.99 -4.70
C ALA A 38 16.89 11.61 -4.20
N ILE A 39 16.84 12.08 -2.95
CA ILE A 39 15.67 12.79 -2.40
C ILE A 39 15.51 14.15 -3.11
N ALA A 40 16.59 14.91 -3.26
CA ALA A 40 16.57 16.21 -3.93
C ALA A 40 16.17 16.11 -5.42
N GLY A 41 16.59 15.03 -6.09
CA GLY A 41 16.21 14.71 -7.47
C GLY A 41 14.78 14.16 -7.61
N GLY A 42 14.10 13.83 -6.51
CA GLY A 42 12.76 13.23 -6.53
C GLY A 42 12.73 11.76 -6.96
N GLU A 43 13.89 11.11 -7.08
CA GLU A 43 14.01 9.67 -7.38
C GLU A 43 13.67 8.83 -6.15
N ALA A 44 13.97 9.36 -4.96
CA ALA A 44 13.73 8.75 -3.66
C ALA A 44 12.72 9.55 -2.82
N SER A 45 11.97 8.85 -1.97
CA SER A 45 11.08 9.49 -0.99
C SER A 45 11.88 10.00 0.21
N SER A 46 11.45 11.12 0.80
CA SER A 46 12.00 11.58 2.09
C SER A 46 11.58 10.70 3.27
N ILE A 47 10.59 9.84 3.08
CA ILE A 47 10.13 8.86 4.06
C ILE A 47 10.77 7.52 3.73
N TYR A 48 11.63 7.02 4.59
CA TYR A 48 12.31 5.74 4.40
C TYR A 48 12.65 5.04 5.71
N THR A 49 12.85 3.74 5.65
CA THR A 49 13.46 2.94 6.72
C THR A 49 14.91 2.63 6.35
N LYS A 50 15.83 2.85 7.27
CA LYS A 50 17.27 2.60 7.09
C LYS A 50 17.66 1.25 7.69
N TYR A 51 18.47 0.49 6.98
CA TYR A 51 19.09 -0.74 7.47
C TYR A 51 20.60 -0.70 7.25
N VAL A 52 21.38 -0.96 8.30
CA VAL A 52 22.85 -1.01 8.24
C VAL A 52 23.29 -2.42 8.64
N ASN A 53 23.92 -3.15 7.72
CA ASN A 53 24.24 -4.57 7.90
C ASN A 53 23.01 -5.40 8.34
N GLY A 54 21.82 -5.03 7.85
CA GLY A 54 20.54 -5.66 8.20
C GLY A 54 19.94 -5.21 9.54
N ARG A 55 20.59 -4.32 10.29
CA ARG A 55 20.07 -3.75 11.54
C ARG A 55 19.22 -2.53 11.21
N GLU A 56 17.93 -2.58 11.53
CA GLU A 56 16.99 -1.48 11.31
C GLU A 56 17.32 -0.27 12.20
N GLY A 57 17.26 0.93 11.62
CA GLY A 57 17.43 2.19 12.34
C GLY A 57 18.85 2.50 12.83
N ALA A 58 19.82 1.61 12.58
CA ALA A 58 21.20 1.82 12.96
C ALA A 58 21.85 2.98 12.19
N GLU A 59 22.76 3.72 12.84
CA GLU A 59 23.48 4.83 12.20
C GLU A 59 24.40 4.33 11.07
N GLU A 60 24.53 5.09 9.99
CA GLU A 60 25.33 4.71 8.81
C GLU A 60 26.79 4.45 9.19
N GLU A 61 27.33 5.20 10.16
CA GLU A 61 28.68 5.04 10.69
C GLU A 61 28.95 3.68 11.32
N THR A 62 27.91 2.96 11.73
CA THR A 62 28.04 1.64 12.35
C THR A 62 28.18 0.51 11.33
N VAL A 63 28.25 0.85 10.03
CA VAL A 63 28.45 -0.12 8.96
C VAL A 63 29.74 -0.90 9.18
N GLU A 64 29.68 -2.21 8.99
CA GLU A 64 30.82 -3.11 9.01
C GLU A 64 31.07 -3.59 7.58
N ALA A 65 32.09 -3.05 6.91
CA ALA A 65 32.45 -3.45 5.56
C ALA A 65 33.12 -4.84 5.52
N PRO A 66 32.84 -5.68 4.49
CA PRO A 66 31.86 -5.47 3.42
C PRO A 66 30.43 -5.76 3.92
N GLY A 67 29.58 -4.73 3.93
CA GLY A 67 28.21 -4.81 4.41
C GLY A 67 27.36 -3.68 3.83
N PRO A 68 26.06 -3.90 3.57
CA PRO A 68 25.24 -2.92 2.89
C PRO A 68 24.63 -1.90 3.86
N ILE A 69 24.45 -0.68 3.34
CA ILE A 69 23.50 0.31 3.87
C ILE A 69 22.33 0.35 2.88
N VAL A 70 21.12 0.06 3.35
CA VAL A 70 19.91 -0.02 2.53
C VAL A 70 18.91 1.00 3.03
N TYR A 71 18.34 1.77 2.09
CA TYR A 71 17.22 2.66 2.34
C TYR A 71 15.98 2.12 1.65
N ASP A 72 14.94 1.85 2.42
CA ASP A 72 13.65 1.38 1.94
C ASP A 72 12.65 2.54 1.87
N PHE A 73 12.42 3.06 0.66
CA PHE A 73 11.66 4.28 0.42
C PHE A 73 10.14 4.02 0.39
N SER A 74 9.39 4.85 1.10
CA SER A 74 7.93 4.83 1.11
C SER A 74 7.34 5.77 0.06
N TYR A 75 6.64 5.20 -0.93
CA TYR A 75 5.91 5.94 -1.96
C TYR A 75 4.40 6.03 -1.70
N TRP A 76 3.97 5.90 -0.44
CA TRP A 76 2.54 5.84 -0.11
C TRP A 76 1.77 7.09 -0.51
N GLN A 77 2.31 8.29 -0.24
CA GLN A 77 1.65 9.56 -0.54
C GLN A 77 1.23 9.70 -2.02
N PRO A 78 2.13 9.58 -3.03
CA PRO A 78 1.73 9.71 -4.43
C PRO A 78 0.76 8.60 -4.88
N ILE A 79 0.90 7.38 -4.36
CA ILE A 79 0.01 6.26 -4.68
C ILE A 79 -1.39 6.50 -4.11
N LEU A 80 -1.50 6.95 -2.86
CA LEU A 80 -2.77 7.23 -2.20
C LEU A 80 -3.47 8.45 -2.82
N ALA A 81 -2.73 9.52 -3.11
CA ALA A 81 -3.27 10.69 -3.79
C ALA A 81 -3.88 10.31 -5.15
N PHE A 82 -3.16 9.53 -5.96
CA PHE A 82 -3.67 9.02 -7.23
C PHE A 82 -4.89 8.12 -7.05
N THR A 83 -4.85 7.20 -6.08
CA THR A 83 -5.95 6.26 -5.82
C THR A 83 -7.23 6.99 -5.43
N LEU A 84 -7.14 7.96 -4.51
CA LEU A 84 -8.28 8.76 -4.05
C LEU A 84 -8.85 9.63 -5.18
N ALA A 85 -7.99 10.25 -6.00
CA ALA A 85 -8.42 11.01 -7.16
C ALA A 85 -9.16 10.14 -8.20
N GLU A 86 -8.64 8.95 -8.48
CA GLU A 86 -9.27 8.00 -9.42
C GLU A 86 -10.61 7.45 -8.87
N LEU A 87 -10.72 7.26 -7.55
CA LEU A 87 -11.97 6.91 -6.87
C LEU A 87 -12.98 8.04 -6.95
N GLU A 88 -12.58 9.28 -6.67
CA GLU A 88 -13.46 10.45 -6.73
C GLU A 88 -14.04 10.64 -8.15
N LYS A 89 -13.22 10.46 -9.18
CA LYS A 89 -13.62 10.55 -10.59
C LYS A 89 -14.69 9.53 -10.99
N ARG A 90 -14.63 8.31 -10.45
CA ARG A 90 -15.51 7.18 -10.81
C ARG A 90 -16.69 6.99 -9.88
N SER A 91 -16.73 7.73 -8.79
CA SER A 91 -17.73 7.54 -7.77
C SER A 91 -19.02 8.27 -8.08
N PRO A 92 -20.17 7.70 -7.69
CA PRO A 92 -21.46 8.35 -7.88
C PRO A 92 -21.57 9.61 -7.02
N ARG A 93 -21.96 10.73 -7.65
CA ARG A 93 -22.04 12.06 -7.02
C ARG A 93 -23.43 12.45 -6.49
N ARG A 94 -24.36 11.50 -6.33
CA ARG A 94 -25.78 11.83 -6.02
C ARG A 94 -25.94 12.68 -4.75
N SER A 95 -25.42 12.21 -3.61
CA SER A 95 -25.39 12.97 -2.34
C SER A 95 -23.96 13.36 -1.92
N GLY A 96 -22.94 12.79 -2.55
CA GLY A 96 -21.54 12.93 -2.13
C GLY A 96 -21.10 11.95 -1.05
N ASP A 97 -22.03 11.33 -0.31
CA ASP A 97 -21.71 10.43 0.82
C ASP A 97 -20.78 9.28 0.44
N TYR A 98 -20.95 8.71 -0.75
CA TYR A 98 -20.08 7.63 -1.21
C TYR A 98 -18.63 8.09 -1.37
N ILE A 99 -18.42 9.26 -1.96
CA ILE A 99 -17.08 9.86 -2.14
C ILE A 99 -16.46 10.18 -0.78
N ALA A 100 -17.24 10.82 0.10
CA ALA A 100 -16.79 11.16 1.45
C ALA A 100 -16.50 9.94 2.33
N SER A 101 -17.04 8.76 1.96
CA SER A 101 -16.85 7.53 2.72
C SER A 101 -15.52 6.83 2.49
N HIS A 102 -14.73 7.27 1.51
CA HIS A 102 -13.42 6.69 1.23
C HIS A 102 -12.43 7.10 2.31
N VAL A 103 -11.88 6.10 3.00
CA VAL A 103 -10.87 6.31 4.04
C VAL A 103 -9.63 5.49 3.73
N VAL A 104 -8.47 6.04 4.09
CA VAL A 104 -7.21 5.30 4.10
C VAL A 104 -7.07 4.61 5.45
N MET A 105 -6.63 3.36 5.46
CA MET A 105 -6.37 2.58 6.65
C MET A 105 -4.98 1.95 6.58
N ALA A 106 -4.23 2.00 7.68
CA ALA A 106 -3.06 1.17 7.92
C ALA A 106 -3.44 0.13 8.98
N GLY A 107 -3.51 -1.15 8.59
CA GLY A 107 -4.13 -2.19 9.42
C GLY A 107 -5.58 -1.85 9.81
N SER A 108 -5.83 -1.57 11.09
CA SER A 108 -7.17 -1.23 11.62
C SER A 108 -7.38 0.27 11.91
N GLN A 109 -6.34 1.09 11.74
CA GLN A 109 -6.36 2.51 12.07
C GLN A 109 -6.70 3.34 10.83
N VAL A 110 -7.60 4.31 10.99
CA VAL A 110 -7.87 5.31 9.95
C VAL A 110 -6.72 6.31 9.90
N MET A 111 -6.15 6.47 8.72
CA MET A 111 -5.04 7.36 8.45
C MET A 111 -5.52 8.56 7.65
N ARG A 112 -4.84 9.70 7.84
CA ARG A 112 -4.94 10.79 6.87
C ARG A 112 -4.19 10.40 5.60
N ALA A 113 -4.62 10.91 4.45
CA ALA A 113 -3.98 10.58 3.17
C ALA A 113 -2.54 11.14 3.04
N ASP A 114 -2.22 12.19 3.81
CA ASP A 114 -0.90 12.83 3.90
C ASP A 114 -0.02 12.25 5.02
N ALA A 115 -0.52 11.27 5.79
CA ALA A 115 0.23 10.69 6.90
C ALA A 115 1.51 9.99 6.40
N GLU A 116 2.57 10.07 7.22
CA GLU A 116 3.78 9.31 7.00
C GLU A 116 3.50 7.84 7.34
N ILE A 117 3.55 6.98 6.33
CA ILE A 117 3.34 5.55 6.46
C ILE A 117 4.64 4.86 6.05
N ALA A 118 5.13 3.93 6.86
CA ALA A 118 6.33 3.17 6.52
C ALA A 118 6.09 2.25 5.31
N ALA A 119 7.15 1.94 4.56
CA ALA A 119 7.04 1.12 3.34
C ALA A 119 6.49 -0.28 3.63
N GLY A 120 6.85 -0.87 4.78
CA GLY A 120 6.44 -2.22 5.18
C GLY A 120 4.99 -2.38 5.66
N GLU A 121 4.22 -1.29 5.78
CA GLU A 121 2.83 -1.34 6.26
C GLU A 121 1.84 -1.79 5.17
N GLU A 122 0.83 -2.58 5.55
CA GLU A 122 -0.31 -2.86 4.67
C GLU A 122 -1.29 -1.69 4.71
N VAL A 123 -1.46 -1.03 3.57
CA VAL A 123 -2.36 0.11 3.44
C VAL A 123 -3.58 -0.28 2.62
N SER A 124 -4.77 0.13 3.05
CA SER A 124 -6.00 -0.08 2.31
C SER A 124 -6.80 1.21 2.16
N VAL A 125 -7.46 1.37 1.02
CA VAL A 125 -8.49 2.40 0.81
C VAL A 125 -9.83 1.70 0.79
N VAL A 126 -10.77 2.12 1.63
CA VAL A 126 -12.06 1.45 1.87
C VAL A 126 -13.22 2.43 1.76
N ALA A 127 -14.32 2.03 1.13
CA ALA A 127 -15.59 2.77 1.23
C ALA A 127 -16.39 2.31 2.45
N THR A 128 -16.62 3.19 3.42
CA THR A 128 -17.21 2.82 4.73
C THR A 128 -18.73 2.80 4.77
N VAL A 129 -19.40 3.28 3.71
CA VAL A 129 -20.88 3.29 3.67
C VAL A 129 -21.46 1.88 3.49
N PRO A 130 -22.54 1.50 4.20
CA PRO A 130 -23.07 0.14 4.18
C PRO A 130 -23.56 -0.34 2.81
N TYR A 131 -23.93 0.58 1.92
CA TYR A 131 -24.39 0.26 0.56
C TYR A 131 -23.24 0.15 -0.45
N ALA A 132 -21.98 0.40 -0.06
CA ALA A 132 -20.85 0.38 -0.98
C ALA A 132 -20.69 -0.98 -1.67
N ARG A 133 -20.89 -2.07 -0.94
CA ARG A 133 -20.91 -3.44 -1.49
C ARG A 133 -21.92 -3.61 -2.62
N LYS A 134 -23.12 -3.01 -2.49
CA LYS A 134 -24.17 -3.12 -3.50
C LYS A 134 -23.80 -2.39 -4.79
N ILE A 135 -23.14 -1.23 -4.67
CA ILE A 135 -22.62 -0.48 -5.81
C ILE A 135 -21.52 -1.29 -6.49
N GLU A 136 -20.54 -1.76 -5.73
CA GLU A 136 -19.41 -2.54 -6.27
C GLU A 136 -19.88 -3.82 -6.98
N SER A 137 -20.86 -4.54 -6.40
CA SER A 137 -21.38 -5.81 -6.94
C SER A 137 -22.49 -5.64 -8.00
N GLY A 138 -22.84 -4.42 -8.40
CA GLY A 138 -23.89 -4.17 -9.40
C GLY A 138 -25.33 -4.40 -8.92
N PHE A 139 -25.55 -4.65 -7.63
CA PHE A 139 -26.90 -4.81 -7.05
C PHE A 139 -27.62 -3.48 -6.81
N GLN A 140 -26.90 -2.36 -6.84
CA GLN A 140 -27.45 -1.02 -6.82
C GLN A 140 -26.95 -0.27 -8.05
N ARG A 141 -27.85 0.01 -8.99
CA ARG A 141 -27.52 0.79 -10.19
C ARG A 141 -27.24 2.24 -9.80
N VAL A 142 -26.08 2.74 -10.22
CA VAL A 142 -25.68 4.13 -10.10
C VAL A 142 -25.23 4.66 -11.45
N SER A 143 -25.12 5.98 -11.58
CA SER A 143 -24.79 6.65 -12.85
C SER A 143 -23.40 6.32 -13.38
N THR A 144 -22.47 5.92 -12.51
CA THR A 144 -21.06 5.67 -12.87
C THR A 144 -20.74 4.21 -13.18
N GLY A 145 -21.75 3.33 -13.22
CA GLY A 145 -21.56 1.90 -13.48
C GLY A 145 -21.35 1.08 -12.20
N GLU A 146 -20.74 -0.09 -12.37
CA GLU A 146 -20.43 -1.05 -11.30
C GLU A 146 -18.91 -1.20 -11.14
N ALA A 147 -18.46 -1.96 -10.13
CA ALA A 147 -17.06 -2.34 -9.95
C ALA A 147 -16.04 -1.18 -9.79
N VAL A 148 -16.46 -0.06 -9.18
CA VAL A 148 -15.64 1.15 -8.98
C VAL A 148 -14.26 0.84 -8.40
N PHE A 149 -14.17 0.02 -7.35
CA PHE A 149 -12.90 -0.29 -6.69
C PHE A 149 -12.03 -1.21 -7.55
N GLN A 150 -12.62 -2.18 -8.27
CA GLN A 150 -11.85 -3.01 -9.19
C GLN A 150 -11.29 -2.22 -10.38
N ASP A 151 -12.03 -1.24 -10.87
CA ASP A 151 -11.58 -0.35 -11.95
C ASP A 151 -10.42 0.52 -11.52
N VAL A 152 -10.52 1.13 -10.33
CA VAL A 152 -9.42 1.90 -9.76
C VAL A 152 -8.22 1.00 -9.46
N ARG A 153 -8.42 -0.20 -8.89
CA ARG A 153 -7.35 -1.18 -8.69
C ARG A 153 -6.56 -1.43 -9.97
N ARG A 154 -7.25 -1.60 -11.11
CA ARG A 154 -6.59 -1.81 -12.42
C ARG A 154 -5.75 -0.59 -12.84
N LYS A 155 -6.23 0.63 -12.57
CA LYS A 155 -5.49 1.87 -12.87
C LYS A 155 -4.28 2.06 -11.98
N VAL A 156 -4.42 1.86 -10.68
CA VAL A 156 -3.30 1.90 -9.73
C VAL A 156 -2.25 0.84 -10.09
N GLN A 157 -2.68 -0.40 -10.37
CA GLN A 157 -1.77 -1.47 -10.81
C GLN A 157 -1.04 -1.13 -12.12
N SER A 158 -1.72 -0.48 -13.07
CA SER A 158 -1.09 -0.06 -14.33
C SER A 158 -0.04 1.03 -14.14
N GLN A 159 -0.29 1.96 -13.20
CA GLN A 159 0.59 3.11 -12.96
C GLN A 159 1.76 2.77 -12.02
N PHE A 160 1.49 2.04 -10.95
CA PHE A 160 2.41 1.81 -9.84
C PHE A 160 2.77 0.34 -9.60
N GLY A 161 2.33 -0.58 -10.47
CA GLY A 161 2.52 -2.02 -10.28
C GLY A 161 3.97 -2.51 -10.20
N ARG A 162 4.95 -1.65 -10.50
CA ARG A 162 6.37 -1.90 -10.23
C ARG A 162 6.76 -1.70 -8.77
N ALA A 163 6.15 -0.73 -8.09
CA ALA A 163 6.46 -0.36 -6.71
C ALA A 163 5.51 -1.01 -5.68
N VAL A 164 4.26 -1.30 -6.06
CA VAL A 164 3.23 -1.77 -5.13
C VAL A 164 2.51 -3.02 -5.67
N ASP A 165 2.16 -3.95 -4.79
CA ASP A 165 1.21 -5.02 -5.05
C ASP A 165 -0.20 -4.54 -4.69
N VAL A 166 -1.12 -4.53 -5.66
CA VAL A 166 -2.48 -3.98 -5.49
C VAL A 166 -3.52 -5.07 -5.63
N ARG A 167 -4.31 -5.29 -4.60
CA ARG A 167 -5.37 -6.30 -4.56
C ARG A 167 -6.72 -5.67 -4.25
N PHE A 168 -7.76 -6.22 -4.87
CA PHE A 168 -9.12 -5.93 -4.45
C PHE A 168 -9.55 -6.95 -3.40
N ARG A 169 -10.14 -6.49 -2.29
CA ARG A 169 -10.71 -7.37 -1.26
C ARG A 169 -12.03 -6.79 -0.73
N MET A 170 -12.89 -7.70 -0.28
CA MET A 170 -14.03 -7.36 0.57
C MET A 170 -13.58 -7.51 2.03
N VAL A 171 -13.41 -6.40 2.75
CA VAL A 171 -12.81 -6.38 4.10
C VAL A 171 -13.85 -6.08 5.17
N TYR A 172 -13.58 -6.48 6.41
CA TYR A 172 -14.33 -6.01 7.57
C TYR A 172 -13.67 -4.75 8.12
N ILE A 173 -14.49 -3.76 8.46
CA ILE A 173 -14.02 -2.57 9.19
C ILE A 173 -14.44 -2.65 10.65
N PRO A 174 -13.64 -2.09 11.59
CA PRO A 174 -14.07 -1.90 12.97
C PRO A 174 -15.40 -1.14 13.01
N ASN A 175 -16.32 -1.58 13.87
CA ASN A 175 -17.66 -0.99 14.01
C ASN A 175 -18.49 -0.94 12.69
N GLY A 176 -18.18 -1.84 11.74
CA GLY A 176 -18.93 -1.97 10.50
C GLY A 176 -20.39 -2.35 10.71
N TYR A 177 -21.21 -2.06 9.70
CA TYR A 177 -22.64 -2.30 9.71
C TYR A 177 -22.97 -3.79 9.87
N VAL A 178 -23.92 -4.08 10.76
CA VAL A 178 -24.49 -5.42 10.94
C VAL A 178 -25.77 -5.49 10.12
N LEU A 179 -25.88 -6.51 9.27
CA LEU A 179 -27.04 -6.70 8.39
C LEU A 179 -28.30 -6.96 9.22
N LYS A 180 -29.26 -6.05 9.17
CA LYS A 180 -30.55 -6.19 9.89
C LYS A 180 -31.63 -6.94 9.10
N GLY A 181 -31.50 -6.99 7.77
CA GLY A 181 -32.56 -7.50 6.89
C GLY A 181 -32.52 -9.02 6.71
N ARG A 182 -33.70 -9.67 6.74
CA ARG A 182 -33.85 -11.03 6.23
C ARG A 182 -33.86 -10.99 4.71
N PHE A 183 -32.99 -11.74 4.07
CA PHE A 183 -33.02 -11.90 2.61
C PHE A 183 -34.36 -12.49 2.19
N ARG A 184 -35.08 -11.77 1.32
CA ARG A 184 -36.16 -12.37 0.54
C ARG A 184 -35.53 -12.96 -0.72
N ARG A 185 -35.79 -14.24 -0.96
CA ARG A 185 -35.32 -15.02 -2.12
C ARG A 185 -35.29 -14.14 -3.38
N GLY A 186 -34.15 -14.10 -4.07
CA GLY A 186 -34.01 -13.31 -5.29
C GLY A 186 -35.02 -13.75 -6.36
N TYR A 187 -35.57 -12.79 -7.11
CA TYR A 187 -36.53 -13.00 -8.21
C TYR A 187 -35.91 -13.65 -9.47
N LYS A 188 -34.58 -13.77 -9.56
CA LYS A 188 -33.93 -14.32 -10.77
C LYS A 188 -34.00 -15.86 -10.79
N PRO A 189 -34.28 -16.48 -11.95
CA PRO A 189 -34.39 -17.94 -12.09
C PRO A 189 -33.12 -18.74 -11.74
N PHE A 190 -31.96 -18.07 -11.71
CA PHE A 190 -30.67 -18.65 -11.30
C PHE A 190 -30.07 -17.98 -10.05
N ALA A 191 -30.89 -17.26 -9.27
CA ALA A 191 -30.43 -16.73 -8.00
C ALA A 191 -30.02 -17.89 -7.08
N ARG A 192 -28.83 -17.81 -6.47
CA ARG A 192 -28.34 -18.81 -5.52
C ARG A 192 -29.41 -19.13 -4.48
N THR A 193 -29.68 -20.42 -4.27
CA THR A 193 -30.63 -20.92 -3.26
C THR A 193 -30.15 -20.68 -1.83
N LYS A 194 -28.84 -20.50 -1.63
CA LYS A 194 -28.23 -20.15 -0.33
C LYS A 194 -27.48 -18.83 -0.41
N LEU A 195 -27.69 -17.99 0.61
CA LEU A 195 -26.91 -16.78 0.85
C LEU A 195 -25.48 -17.14 1.26
N GLN A 196 -24.54 -16.28 0.88
CA GLN A 196 -23.21 -16.32 1.49
C GLN A 196 -23.32 -15.94 2.97
N ARG A 197 -22.45 -16.48 3.82
CA ARG A 197 -22.50 -16.28 5.29
C ARG A 197 -22.48 -14.78 5.67
N ASP A 198 -21.71 -14.00 4.94
CA ASP A 198 -21.55 -12.55 5.08
C ASP A 198 -22.71 -11.71 4.49
N THR A 199 -23.76 -12.37 3.96
CA THR A 199 -24.97 -11.74 3.42
C THR A 199 -26.24 -12.07 4.23
N GLN A 200 -26.08 -12.77 5.37
CA GLN A 200 -27.18 -13.15 6.25
C GLN A 200 -27.49 -12.06 7.29
N ALA A 201 -28.73 -12.03 7.78
CA ALA A 201 -29.10 -11.19 8.90
C ALA A 201 -28.25 -11.51 10.14
N GLY A 202 -27.79 -10.49 10.85
CA GLY A 202 -26.88 -10.62 12.00
C GLY A 202 -25.40 -10.72 11.62
N ALA A 203 -25.05 -10.90 10.34
CA ALA A 203 -23.66 -10.91 9.91
C ALA A 203 -23.09 -9.49 9.80
N ARG A 204 -21.79 -9.35 10.11
CA ARG A 204 -21.02 -8.14 9.77
C ARG A 204 -20.93 -8.00 8.25
N THR A 205 -21.20 -6.81 7.74
CA THR A 205 -21.01 -6.49 6.32
C THR A 205 -19.52 -6.36 5.99
N THR A 206 -19.17 -6.77 4.78
CA THR A 206 -17.86 -6.48 4.19
C THR A 206 -17.95 -5.28 3.25
N TYR A 207 -16.83 -4.59 3.11
CA TYR A 207 -16.70 -3.35 2.37
C TYR A 207 -15.68 -3.51 1.24
N PRO A 208 -15.91 -2.89 0.07
CA PRO A 208 -14.94 -2.92 -1.00
C PRO A 208 -13.70 -2.14 -0.61
N ALA A 209 -12.54 -2.76 -0.82
CA ALA A 209 -11.25 -2.16 -0.50
C ALA A 209 -10.22 -2.45 -1.59
N ILE A 210 -9.36 -1.46 -1.82
CA ILE A 210 -8.08 -1.64 -2.52
C ILE A 210 -7.03 -1.80 -1.42
N VAL A 211 -6.48 -3.00 -1.30
CA VAL A 211 -5.42 -3.35 -0.36
C VAL A 211 -4.09 -3.33 -1.09
N MET A 212 -3.11 -2.67 -0.52
CA MET A 212 -1.83 -2.38 -1.13
C MET A 212 -0.69 -2.74 -0.17
N ASN A 213 0.38 -3.31 -0.71
CA ASN A 213 1.63 -3.54 0.00
C ASN A 213 2.79 -3.08 -0.89
N MET A 214 3.77 -2.35 -0.37
CA MET A 214 4.97 -2.04 -1.13
C MET A 214 5.69 -3.34 -1.48
N LYS A 215 6.24 -3.41 -2.68
CA LYS A 215 7.11 -4.51 -3.07
C LYS A 215 8.47 -4.24 -2.43
N ALA A 216 8.99 -5.23 -1.71
CA ALA A 216 10.40 -5.23 -1.34
C ALA A 216 11.24 -5.11 -2.62
N ALA A 217 12.17 -4.16 -2.63
CA ALA A 217 13.14 -3.96 -3.70
C ALA A 217 14.12 -5.13 -3.82
#